data_AF-A0A7V2WM58-F1
#
_entry.id   AF-A0A7V2WM58-F1
#
_cell.length_a   1.000
_cell.length_b   1.000
_cell.length_c   1.000
_cell.angle_alpha   90.00
_cell.angle_beta   90.00
_cell.angle_gamma   90.00
#
_symmetry.space_group_name_H-M   'P 1'
#
loop_
_entity.id
_entity.type
_entity.pdbx_description
1 polymer ?
#
loop_
_entity_poly.entity_id
_entity_poly.type
_entity_poly.pdbx_seq_one_letter_code
_entity_poly.pdbx_strand_id
1 'polypeptide(L)'
;MQIDFEALAEKYGTPLYVYDFDRMTENYRRLKEAFAGEKSLIAYAVKANSNLSVIAHFGRLGSGADCVSIGEVLRARTAGIEPYKIIFSGVGKRDDEIRRALEEGILMINLESEAEMLHVEKVAERLGREARISIRVNPNVDPQTHPYISTG
;
A
#
# COMPACT_ATOMS: atom_id res chain seq x y z
N MET A 1 15.24 23.73 5.47
CA MET A 1 16.65 23.32 5.33
C MET A 1 17.02 23.45 3.86
N GLN A 2 18.14 24.08 3.52
CA GLN A 2 18.56 24.20 2.12
C GLN A 2 19.33 22.93 1.73
N ILE A 3 18.84 22.20 0.73
CA ILE A 3 19.52 21.00 0.21
C ILE A 3 20.56 21.47 -0.81
N ASP A 4 21.82 21.08 -0.60
CA ASP A 4 22.89 21.33 -1.56
C ASP A 4 22.89 20.22 -2.62
N PHE A 5 22.29 20.50 -3.78
CA PHE A 5 22.16 19.53 -4.86
C PHE A 5 23.48 19.30 -5.62
N GLU A 6 24.39 20.28 -5.64
CA GLU A 6 25.69 20.15 -6.30
C GLU A 6 26.58 19.17 -5.52
N ALA A 7 26.67 19.34 -4.20
CA ALA A 7 27.41 18.42 -3.34
C ALA A 7 26.88 16.98 -3.41
N LEU A 8 25.57 16.80 -3.54
CA LEU A 8 24.97 15.47 -3.73
C LEU A 8 25.30 14.87 -5.09
N ALA A 9 25.25 15.66 -6.16
CA ALA A 9 25.58 15.21 -7.51
C ALA A 9 27.06 14.84 -7.64
N GLU A 10 27.97 15.60 -7.02
CA GLU A 10 29.39 15.28 -6.95
C GLU A 10 29.66 13.98 -6.19
N LYS A 11 28.98 13.79 -5.05
CA LYS A 11 29.18 12.62 -4.19
C LYS A 11 28.57 11.33 -4.76
N TYR A 12 27.39 11.39 -5.36
CA TYR A 12 26.60 10.21 -5.75
C TYR A 12 26.47 10.01 -7.27
N GLY A 13 26.94 10.96 -8.09
CA GLY A 13 26.83 10.93 -9.55
C GLY A 13 25.42 11.27 -10.05
N THR A 14 25.25 11.35 -11.38
CA THR A 14 23.95 11.63 -12.03
C THR A 14 23.64 10.60 -13.13
N PRO A 15 22.34 10.30 -13.41
CA PRO A 15 21.13 10.85 -12.79
C PRO A 15 20.90 10.37 -11.35
N LEU A 16 20.42 11.28 -10.47
CA LEU A 16 20.20 11.03 -9.04
C LEU A 16 18.77 11.39 -8.63
N TYR A 17 18.11 10.49 -7.90
CA TYR A 17 16.86 10.80 -7.18
C TYR A 17 17.17 11.24 -5.75
N VAL A 18 16.68 12.40 -5.35
CA VAL A 18 16.78 12.94 -3.98
C VAL A 18 15.38 13.05 -3.39
N TYR A 19 15.20 12.53 -2.18
CA TYR A 19 13.91 12.51 -1.48
C TYR A 19 13.95 13.37 -0.23
N ASP A 20 12.97 14.26 -0.06
CA ASP A 20 12.80 15.08 1.13
C ASP A 20 11.82 14.41 2.10
N PHE A 21 12.34 13.86 3.19
CA PHE A 21 11.54 13.19 4.22
C PHE A 21 10.78 14.15 5.12
N ASP A 22 11.22 15.40 5.26
CA ASP A 22 10.47 16.42 6.00
C ASP A 22 9.18 16.76 5.25
N ARG A 23 9.28 16.93 3.92
CA ARG A 23 8.11 17.15 3.06
C ARG A 23 7.15 15.96 3.05
N MET A 24 7.67 14.73 3.03
CA MET A 24 6.83 13.53 3.16
C MET A 24 6.11 13.48 4.52
N THR A 25 6.79 13.87 5.60
CA THR A 25 6.21 13.92 6.95
C THR A 25 5.08 14.95 7.04
N GLU A 26 5.30 16.15 6.51
CA GLU A 26 4.30 17.22 6.48
C GLU A 26 3.03 16.76 5.74
N ASN A 27 3.20 16.16 4.56
CA ASN A 27 2.08 15.65 3.76
C ASN A 27 1.30 14.54 4.49
N TYR A 28 2.01 13.61 5.13
CA TYR A 28 1.39 12.53 5.90
C TYR A 28 0.59 13.10 7.09
N ARG A 29 1.19 14.00 7.87
CA ARG A 29 0.54 14.60 9.04
C ARG A 29 -0.70 15.39 8.65
N ARG A 30 -0.62 16.20 7.59
CA ARG A 30 -1.77 16.94 7.06
C ARG A 30 -2.94 16.01 6.72
N LEU A 31 -2.67 14.85 6.11
CA LEU A 31 -3.72 13.86 5.84
C LEU A 31 -4.22 13.21 7.13
N LYS A 32 -3.33 12.87 8.07
CA LYS A 32 -3.71 12.21 9.32
C LYS A 32 -4.55 13.10 10.24
N GLU A 33 -4.22 14.38 10.32
CA GLU A 33 -4.92 15.38 11.11
C GLU A 33 -6.34 15.65 10.58
N ALA A 34 -6.55 15.58 9.27
CA ALA A 34 -7.88 15.71 8.66
C ALA A 34 -8.88 14.64 9.13
N PHE A 35 -8.40 13.51 9.65
CA PHE A 35 -9.20 12.42 10.22
C PHE A 35 -8.97 12.23 11.72
N ALA A 36 -8.48 13.25 12.45
CA ALA A 36 -8.12 13.12 13.87
C ALA A 36 -9.30 12.75 14.79
N GLY A 37 -10.53 13.10 14.40
CA GLY A 37 -11.75 12.76 15.15
C GLY A 37 -12.21 11.31 15.00
N GLU A 38 -11.61 10.54 14.08
CA GLU A 38 -12.08 9.21 13.71
C GLU A 38 -10.96 8.17 13.72
N LYS A 39 -11.32 6.91 14.00
CA LYS A 39 -10.36 5.80 13.89
C LYS A 39 -10.03 5.56 12.41
N SER A 40 -8.89 6.06 11.98
CA SER A 40 -8.42 6.00 10.60
C SER A 40 -7.07 5.28 10.46
N LEU A 41 -6.93 4.47 9.41
CA LEU A 41 -5.65 3.94 8.93
C LEU A 41 -5.32 4.57 7.58
N ILE A 42 -4.21 5.30 7.51
CA ILE A 42 -3.64 5.72 6.24
C ILE A 42 -2.75 4.59 5.75
N ALA A 43 -3.09 3.97 4.62
CA ALA A 43 -2.29 2.95 3.97
C ALA A 43 -1.56 3.58 2.77
N TYR A 44 -0.24 3.71 2.87
CA TYR A 44 0.57 4.26 1.78
C TYR A 44 0.58 3.30 0.59
N ALA A 45 0.19 3.77 -0.59
CA ALA A 45 0.22 2.98 -1.82
C ALA A 45 1.69 2.74 -2.25
N VAL A 46 2.21 1.54 -1.97
CA VAL A 46 3.63 1.21 -2.11
C VAL A 46 4.11 1.36 -3.55
N LYS A 47 3.23 1.12 -4.53
CA LYS A 47 3.49 1.29 -5.97
C LYS A 47 3.95 2.69 -6.37
N ALA A 48 3.66 3.72 -5.56
CA ALA A 48 4.08 5.09 -5.84
C ALA A 48 5.60 5.27 -5.68
N ASN A 49 6.20 4.67 -4.65
CA ASN A 49 7.64 4.60 -4.44
C ASN A 49 7.97 3.46 -3.46
N SER A 50 8.47 2.36 -3.98
CA SER A 50 8.75 1.14 -3.21
C SER A 50 10.16 1.08 -2.60
N ASN A 51 10.84 2.23 -2.52
CA ASN A 51 12.11 2.36 -1.80
C ASN A 51 11.91 2.02 -0.32
N LEU A 52 12.72 1.11 0.22
CA LEU A 52 12.58 0.61 1.60
C LEU A 52 12.64 1.74 2.64
N SER A 53 13.49 2.74 2.43
CA SER A 53 13.64 3.87 3.34
C SER A 53 12.42 4.77 3.35
N VAL A 54 11.76 4.96 2.19
CA VAL A 54 10.49 5.71 2.07
C VAL A 54 9.36 4.98 2.79
N ILE A 55 9.23 3.67 2.56
CA ILE A 55 8.20 2.86 3.23
C ILE A 55 8.44 2.86 4.76
N ALA A 56 9.68 2.66 5.20
CA ALA A 56 10.04 2.67 6.61
C ALA A 56 9.79 4.03 7.25
N HIS A 57 10.00 5.12 6.51
CA HIS A 57 9.71 6.48 6.98
C HIS A 57 8.23 6.67 7.27
N PHE A 58 7.34 6.34 6.33
CA PHE A 58 5.89 6.38 6.58
C PHE A 58 5.47 5.40 7.67
N GLY A 59 6.10 4.23 7.76
CA GLY A 59 5.86 3.26 8.83
C GLY A 59 6.12 3.81 10.23
N ARG A 60 7.25 4.51 10.41
CA ARG A 60 7.58 5.20 11.67
C ARG A 60 6.59 6.30 12.03
N LEU A 61 5.94 6.92 11.05
CA LEU A 61 4.85 7.89 11.28
C LEU A 61 3.51 7.22 11.62
N GLY A 62 3.44 5.88 11.55
CA GLY A 62 2.27 5.10 11.91
C GLY A 62 1.44 4.60 10.71
N SER A 63 1.89 4.86 9.48
CA SER A 63 1.22 4.41 8.25
C SER A 63 1.10 2.90 8.16
N GLY A 64 0.06 2.43 7.47
CA GLY A 64 0.00 1.12 6.86
C GLY A 64 0.54 1.13 5.43
N ALA A 65 0.30 0.04 4.71
CA ALA A 65 0.68 -0.13 3.31
C ALA A 65 -0.48 -0.69 2.49
N ASP A 66 -0.77 -0.08 1.34
CA ASP A 66 -1.60 -0.64 0.28
C ASP A 66 -0.68 -1.19 -0.81
N CYS A 67 -0.72 -2.51 -0.98
CA CYS A 67 0.16 -3.27 -1.86
C CYS A 67 -0.65 -3.87 -3.01
N VAL A 68 -0.06 -3.97 -4.19
CA VAL A 68 -0.67 -4.60 -5.38
C VAL A 68 0.08 -5.86 -5.85
N SER A 69 1.10 -6.29 -5.11
CA SER A 69 1.78 -7.57 -5.34
C SER A 69 2.35 -8.12 -4.03
N ILE A 70 2.66 -9.42 -4.01
CA ILE A 70 3.34 -10.01 -2.85
C ILE A 70 4.72 -9.39 -2.60
N GLY A 71 5.40 -8.95 -3.67
CA GLY A 71 6.69 -8.27 -3.54
C GLY A 71 6.59 -6.97 -2.75
N GLU A 72 5.49 -6.22 -2.91
CA GLU A 72 5.24 -5.01 -2.13
C GLU A 72 4.85 -5.32 -0.69
N VAL A 73 4.04 -6.36 -0.44
CA VAL A 73 3.76 -6.85 0.92
C VAL A 73 5.07 -7.16 1.64
N LEU A 74 5.97 -7.92 1.01
CA LEU A 74 7.25 -8.30 1.59
C LEU A 74 8.17 -7.09 1.80
N ARG A 75 8.17 -6.10 0.89
CA ARG A 75 8.88 -4.82 1.09
C ARG A 75 8.33 -4.05 2.29
N ALA A 76 7.02 -3.96 2.43
CA ALA A 76 6.37 -3.30 3.57
C ALA A 76 6.71 -4.00 4.89
N ARG A 77 6.66 -5.33 4.92
CA ARG A 77 7.10 -6.13 6.07
C ARG A 77 8.57 -5.89 6.41
N THR A 78 9.45 -5.93 5.40
CA THR A 78 10.90 -5.68 5.55
C THR A 78 11.18 -4.28 6.07
N ALA A 79 10.40 -3.29 5.65
CA ALA A 79 10.49 -1.90 6.10
C ALA A 79 9.89 -1.67 7.51
N GLY A 80 9.35 -2.70 8.16
CA GLY A 80 8.83 -2.63 9.53
C GLY A 80 7.35 -2.26 9.63
N ILE A 81 6.58 -2.32 8.55
CA ILE A 81 5.11 -2.15 8.62
C ILE A 81 4.50 -3.39 9.25
N GLU A 82 3.71 -3.19 10.31
CA GLU A 82 2.96 -4.24 11.00
C GLU A 82 1.99 -4.96 10.04
N PRO A 83 1.86 -6.30 10.09
CA PRO A 83 1.03 -7.03 9.12
C PRO A 83 -0.43 -6.58 9.16
N TYR A 84 -0.95 -6.32 10.36
CA TYR A 84 -2.32 -5.85 10.58
C TYR A 84 -2.57 -4.41 10.09
N LYS A 85 -1.60 -3.77 9.43
CA LYS A 85 -1.74 -2.51 8.71
C LYS A 85 -1.50 -2.63 7.19
N ILE A 86 -1.35 -3.84 6.67
CA ILE A 86 -1.07 -4.09 5.23
C ILE A 86 -2.33 -4.58 4.54
N ILE A 87 -2.70 -3.93 3.45
CA ILE A 87 -3.81 -4.29 2.56
C ILE A 87 -3.21 -4.81 1.25
N PHE A 88 -3.76 -5.89 0.70
CA PHE A 88 -3.35 -6.41 -0.61
C PHE A 88 -4.49 -6.27 -1.62
N SER A 89 -4.35 -5.32 -2.53
CA SER A 89 -5.26 -4.98 -3.63
C SER A 89 -4.76 -5.55 -4.98
N GLY A 90 -5.53 -5.34 -6.06
CA GLY A 90 -5.13 -5.65 -7.45
C GLY A 90 -5.86 -6.85 -8.06
N VAL A 91 -6.15 -6.78 -9.36
CA VAL A 91 -7.12 -7.69 -10.03
C VAL A 91 -6.61 -9.10 -10.36
N GLY A 92 -5.33 -9.38 -10.16
CA GLY A 92 -4.66 -10.57 -10.72
C GLY A 92 -3.80 -11.34 -9.72
N LYS A 93 -4.23 -11.43 -8.46
CA LYS A 93 -3.46 -12.12 -7.41
C LYS A 93 -3.42 -13.62 -7.70
N ARG A 94 -2.22 -14.20 -7.72
CA ARG A 94 -2.04 -15.65 -7.91
C ARG A 94 -2.22 -16.43 -6.61
N ASP A 95 -2.56 -17.72 -6.70
CA ASP A 95 -2.67 -18.63 -5.54
C ASP A 95 -1.41 -18.58 -4.63
N ASP A 96 -0.20 -18.46 -5.19
CA ASP A 96 1.04 -18.36 -4.41
C ASP A 96 1.15 -17.05 -3.63
N GLU A 97 0.67 -15.95 -4.20
CA GLU A 97 0.64 -14.63 -3.55
C GLU A 97 -0.42 -14.59 -2.46
N ILE A 98 -1.60 -15.15 -2.73
CA ILE A 98 -2.70 -15.29 -1.75
C ILE A 98 -2.21 -16.11 -0.56
N ARG A 99 -1.61 -17.28 -0.81
CA ARG A 99 -1.07 -18.15 0.25
C ARG A 99 -0.09 -17.38 1.14
N ARG A 100 0.86 -16.68 0.53
CA ARG A 100 1.87 -15.94 1.28
C ARG A 100 1.25 -14.78 2.05
N ALA A 101 0.29 -14.05 1.48
CA ALA A 101 -0.41 -12.97 2.18
C ALA A 101 -1.15 -13.45 3.43
N LEU A 102 -1.80 -14.62 3.35
CA LEU A 102 -2.47 -15.26 4.49
C LEU A 102 -1.48 -15.75 5.56
N GLU A 103 -0.33 -16.30 5.14
CA GLU A 103 0.76 -16.70 6.05
C GLU A 103 1.38 -15.49 6.78
N GLU A 104 1.57 -14.36 6.09
CA GLU A 104 2.04 -13.10 6.68
C GLU A 104 1.02 -12.47 7.63
N GLY A 105 -0.25 -12.90 7.58
CA GLY A 105 -1.30 -12.42 8.48
C GLY A 105 -1.65 -10.95 8.25
N ILE A 106 -1.60 -10.49 6.99
CA ILE A 106 -1.91 -9.10 6.63
C ILE A 106 -3.33 -8.69 7.04
N LEU A 107 -3.63 -7.38 7.06
CA LEU A 107 -4.94 -6.87 7.50
C LEU A 107 -6.09 -7.49 6.70
N MET A 108 -6.03 -7.41 5.38
CA MET A 108 -7.04 -7.98 4.49
C MET A 108 -6.56 -8.09 3.04
N ILE A 109 -7.18 -9.01 2.30
CA ILE A 109 -7.09 -9.08 0.83
C ILE A 109 -8.31 -8.36 0.25
N ASN A 110 -8.08 -7.35 -0.58
CA ASN A 110 -9.14 -6.61 -1.26
C ASN A 110 -9.48 -7.30 -2.58
N LEU A 111 -10.66 -7.92 -2.64
CA LEU A 111 -11.18 -8.68 -3.76
C LEU A 111 -11.72 -7.77 -4.86
N GLU A 112 -11.44 -8.12 -6.11
CA GLU A 112 -11.84 -7.38 -7.30
C GLU A 112 -12.79 -8.18 -8.20
N SER A 113 -12.99 -9.48 -7.90
CA SER A 113 -13.93 -10.34 -8.63
C SER A 113 -14.40 -11.52 -7.78
N GLU A 114 -15.53 -12.11 -8.17
CA GLU A 114 -16.03 -13.36 -7.60
C GLU A 114 -15.05 -14.52 -7.83
N ALA A 115 -14.44 -14.61 -9.02
CA ALA A 115 -13.43 -15.63 -9.29
C ALA A 115 -12.27 -15.55 -8.30
N GLU A 116 -11.78 -14.35 -8.01
CA GLU A 116 -10.73 -14.14 -7.01
C GLU A 116 -11.18 -14.55 -5.60
N MET A 117 -12.45 -14.28 -5.22
CA MET A 117 -13.00 -14.75 -3.95
C MET A 117 -12.88 -16.28 -3.79
N LEU A 118 -13.23 -17.03 -4.84
CA LEU A 118 -13.12 -18.50 -4.85
C LEU A 118 -11.67 -18.98 -4.75
N HIS A 119 -10.72 -18.25 -5.36
CA HIS A 119 -9.30 -18.54 -5.19
C HIS A 119 -8.84 -18.33 -3.74
N VAL A 120 -9.25 -17.21 -3.12
CA VAL A 120 -8.93 -16.91 -1.71
C VAL A 120 -9.52 -17.96 -0.77
N GLU A 121 -10.79 -18.32 -0.94
CA GLU A 121 -11.46 -19.37 -0.16
C GLU A 121 -10.70 -20.70 -0.25
N LYS A 122 -10.42 -21.18 -1.47
CA LYS A 122 -9.69 -22.43 -1.70
C LYS A 122 -8.30 -22.44 -1.07
N VAL A 123 -7.57 -21.32 -1.11
CA VAL A 123 -6.24 -21.22 -0.47
C VAL A 123 -6.39 -21.19 1.05
N ALA A 124 -7.35 -20.44 1.59
CA ALA A 124 -7.60 -20.30 3.01
C ALA A 124 -8.02 -21.63 3.67
N GLU A 125 -8.91 -22.40 3.02
CA GLU A 125 -9.30 -23.75 3.44
C GLU A 125 -8.09 -24.69 3.52
N ARG A 126 -7.24 -24.71 2.48
CA ARG A 126 -6.01 -25.53 2.45
C ARG A 126 -5.04 -25.18 3.57
N LEU A 127 -5.03 -23.92 4.02
CA LEU A 127 -4.20 -23.45 5.13
C LEU A 127 -4.85 -23.59 6.50
N GLY A 128 -6.15 -23.92 6.58
CA GLY A 128 -6.92 -23.90 7.82
C GLY A 128 -6.97 -22.50 8.46
N ARG A 129 -7.05 -21.44 7.65
CA ARG A 129 -7.07 -20.04 8.11
C ARG A 129 -8.33 -19.32 7.66
N GLU A 130 -8.81 -18.39 8.46
CA GLU A 130 -9.86 -17.45 8.06
C GLU A 130 -9.23 -16.26 7.32
N ALA A 131 -9.64 -16.07 6.06
CA ALA A 131 -9.18 -14.94 5.26
C ALA A 131 -10.02 -13.68 5.55
N ARG A 132 -9.38 -12.63 6.05
CA ARG A 132 -10.02 -11.31 6.13
C ARG A 132 -10.03 -10.68 4.74
N ILE A 133 -11.21 -10.33 4.26
CA ILE A 133 -11.42 -9.78 2.92
C ILE A 133 -12.14 -8.43 2.96
N SER A 134 -11.92 -7.64 1.93
CA SER A 134 -12.83 -6.55 1.52
C SER A 134 -13.22 -6.77 0.06
N ILE A 135 -14.35 -6.21 -0.37
CA ILE A 135 -14.78 -6.26 -1.78
C ILE A 135 -14.70 -4.85 -2.35
N ARG A 136 -13.97 -4.68 -3.45
CA ARG A 136 -13.94 -3.42 -4.16
C ARG A 136 -15.20 -3.28 -5.00
N VAL A 137 -15.98 -2.25 -4.69
CA VAL A 137 -17.21 -1.91 -5.41
C VAL A 137 -16.96 -0.73 -6.32
N ASN A 138 -17.47 -0.82 -7.55
CA ASN A 138 -17.55 0.30 -8.48
C ASN A 138 -18.85 1.06 -8.17
N PRO A 139 -18.78 2.33 -7.71
CA PRO A 139 -19.95 3.01 -7.15
C PRO A 139 -20.94 3.49 -8.22
N ASN A 140 -20.64 3.32 -9.52
CA ASN A 140 -21.49 3.72 -10.65
C ASN A 140 -21.97 5.18 -10.52
N VAL A 141 -21.02 6.07 -10.24
CA VAL A 141 -21.27 7.49 -10.05
C VAL A 141 -20.89 8.21 -11.33
N ASP A 142 -21.84 8.91 -11.94
CA ASP A 142 -21.56 9.84 -13.04
C ASP A 142 -20.61 10.93 -12.52
N PRO A 143 -19.36 10.99 -13.01
CA PRO A 143 -18.38 11.92 -12.48
C PRO A 143 -18.70 13.38 -12.84
N GLN A 144 -19.76 13.66 -13.64
CA GLN A 144 -20.14 14.98 -14.17
C GLN A 144 -18.97 15.79 -14.73
N THR A 145 -17.90 15.09 -15.11
CA THR A 145 -16.61 15.63 -15.50
C THR A 145 -16.05 14.78 -16.67
N HIS A 146 -14.79 14.35 -16.64
CA HIS A 146 -14.18 13.66 -17.79
C HIS A 146 -14.54 12.16 -17.82
N PRO A 147 -14.92 11.58 -18.97
CA PRO A 147 -15.32 10.17 -19.09
C PRO A 147 -14.27 9.12 -18.67
N TYR A 148 -13.01 9.50 -18.46
CA TYR A 148 -11.94 8.61 -17.99
C TYR A 148 -11.76 8.61 -16.46
N ILE A 149 -12.50 9.46 -15.74
CA ILE A 149 -12.48 9.53 -14.27
C ILE A 149 -13.44 8.51 -13.67
N SER A 150 -14.42 8.03 -14.44
CA SER A 150 -15.26 6.90 -14.02
C SER A 150 -14.42 5.62 -14.08
N THR A 151 -13.98 5.16 -12.91
CA THR A 151 -13.48 3.79 -12.71
C THR A 151 -14.62 2.83 -12.37
N GLY A 152 -15.86 3.15 -12.75
CA GLY A 152 -17.06 2.47 -12.29
C GLY A 152 -18.32 3.30 -12.44
#